data_AF-A0A7K0BLZ4-F1
#
_entry.id   AF-A0A7K0BLZ4-F1
#
_cell.length_a   1.000
_cell.length_b   1.000
_cell.length_c   1.000
_cell.angle_alpha   90.00
_cell.angle_beta   90.00
_cell.angle_gamma   90.00
#
_symmetry.space_group_name_H-M   'P 1'
#
loop_
_entity.id
_entity.type
_entity.pdbx_description
1 polymer ?
#
loop_
_entity_poly.entity_id
_entity_poly.type
_entity_poly.pdbx_seq_one_letter_code
_entity_poly.pdbx_strand_id
1 'polypeptide(L)'
;MNSLKKEFNLTEYDRTSEIIEFNKDTIIVAGYLGNSTISSKKNIIYKTINGGEKWKAIEFSGDAWIYNFFHKNDGKIWMGGSDNYIHYSNDFGETWSKKPKPFNPVNRVLSIFMVDSLNGIAGGLSNGLAITKDNWNTTKQIETPIDQGKFKILNPSSRNRIDEIAIIDSIILINQNDYIFYSKRDSINWTKFNIPVAGFSINQEKSEITLHSRNGKSFIVDKKLDLIKESQGDYLWEKIKNDSTNINLQSFFESKINSINVTSTKWLFDKQVHMGAIYKSDIQKGILIYKKGKLIFKAKGFNKKSLEISKDTIQTLLQNKNLKVELSELSKFLEFTPNDFKNYEIFVEEIKKERVEKENWGGNFTSQIELSNPQFRNFQNQSSYIKQNYISSVFNQVYLPFLLGQEEIDYIELRIQNNDGKEIVIDNKKAVFYSLPWTITYDNKSIDTYNPKISELVRCILPTEFNNYNKLLGGEMIFKLIEEKIIDNLEYKNGY
;
A
#
# COMPACT_ATOMS: atom_id res chain seq x y z
N MET A 1 3.12 21.11 -10.65
CA MET A 1 4.46 20.62 -10.24
C MET A 1 5.56 20.90 -11.27
N ASN A 2 5.40 20.51 -12.55
CA ASN A 2 6.43 20.76 -13.57
C ASN A 2 6.76 22.24 -13.79
N SER A 3 5.78 23.14 -13.67
CA SER A 3 6.01 24.59 -13.75
C SER A 3 6.84 25.12 -12.57
N LEU A 4 6.54 24.69 -11.35
CA LEU A 4 7.32 25.04 -10.16
C LEU A 4 8.80 24.65 -10.29
N LYS A 5 9.08 23.43 -10.78
CA LYS A 5 10.44 22.92 -11.02
C LYS A 5 11.22 23.70 -12.10
N LYS A 6 10.53 24.43 -12.99
CA LYS A 6 11.19 25.29 -14.00
C LYS A 6 11.64 26.63 -13.40
N GLU A 7 10.92 27.12 -12.40
CA GLU A 7 11.18 28.44 -11.78
C GLU A 7 12.10 28.32 -10.56
N PHE A 8 11.98 27.22 -9.81
CA PHE A 8 12.84 26.93 -8.67
C PHE A 8 13.60 25.62 -8.88
N ASN A 9 14.93 25.69 -8.71
CA ASN A 9 15.79 24.51 -8.68
C ASN A 9 15.53 23.73 -7.38
N LEU A 10 14.56 22.82 -7.44
CA LEU A 10 14.32 21.84 -6.40
C LEU A 10 15.40 20.75 -6.46
N THR A 11 15.98 20.44 -5.31
CA THR A 11 16.95 19.35 -5.14
C THR A 11 16.25 18.00 -5.13
N GLU A 12 17.00 16.91 -5.28
CA GLU A 12 16.47 15.55 -5.12
C GLU A 12 15.92 15.27 -3.71
N TYR A 13 16.32 16.07 -2.72
CA TYR A 13 15.81 15.98 -1.37
C TYR A 13 14.48 16.70 -1.19
N ASP A 14 14.10 17.63 -2.08
CA ASP A 14 12.86 18.38 -1.98
C ASP A 14 11.65 17.49 -2.31
N ARG A 15 10.75 17.37 -1.35
CA ARG A 15 9.46 16.66 -1.50
C ARG A 15 8.33 17.63 -1.24
N THR A 16 7.69 18.04 -2.33
CA THR A 16 6.46 18.83 -2.35
C THR A 16 5.25 17.91 -2.10
N SER A 17 5.05 17.51 -0.84
CA SER A 17 4.01 16.56 -0.45
C SER A 17 2.64 17.20 -0.26
N GLU A 18 2.60 18.49 0.10
CA GLU A 18 1.35 19.17 0.47
C GLU A 18 0.95 20.19 -0.61
N ILE A 19 -0.29 20.08 -1.10
CA ILE A 19 -0.85 20.98 -2.11
C ILE A 19 -2.18 21.54 -1.57
N ILE A 20 -2.23 22.85 -1.37
CA ILE A 20 -3.42 23.59 -0.96
C ILE A 20 -3.99 24.30 -2.20
N GLU A 21 -5.16 23.88 -2.66
CA GLU A 21 -5.83 24.50 -3.80
C GLU A 21 -7.08 25.25 -3.33
N PHE A 22 -7.03 26.59 -3.36
CA PHE A 22 -8.21 27.40 -3.07
C PHE A 22 -9.14 27.51 -4.29
N ASN A 23 -8.54 27.51 -5.48
CA ASN A 23 -9.17 27.47 -6.79
C ASN A 23 -8.09 27.19 -7.84
N LYS A 24 -8.50 27.06 -9.11
CA LYS A 24 -7.62 26.80 -10.25
C LYS A 24 -6.42 27.76 -10.39
N ASP A 25 -6.53 28.98 -9.86
CA ASP A 25 -5.53 30.02 -10.01
C ASP A 25 -4.63 30.12 -8.76
N THR A 26 -5.21 29.99 -7.56
CA THR A 26 -4.53 30.14 -6.27
C THR A 26 -4.19 28.79 -5.64
N ILE A 27 -2.90 28.42 -5.73
CA ILE A 27 -2.36 27.15 -5.21
C ILE A 27 -1.14 27.43 -4.33
N ILE A 28 -1.03 26.73 -3.21
CA ILE A 28 0.16 26.71 -2.35
C ILE A 28 0.75 25.30 -2.34
N VAL A 29 2.06 25.21 -2.41
CA VAL A 29 2.83 23.97 -2.29
C VAL A 29 3.75 24.07 -1.08
N ALA A 30 3.68 23.08 -0.20
CA ALA A 30 4.53 22.93 0.97
C ALA A 30 5.08 21.49 1.05
N GLY A 31 5.95 21.24 2.03
CA GLY A 31 6.46 19.90 2.30
C GLY A 31 7.86 19.90 2.91
N TYR A 32 8.66 18.92 2.51
CA TYR A 32 10.07 18.85 2.82
C TYR A 32 10.84 19.68 1.79
N LEU A 33 11.28 20.88 2.17
CA LEU A 33 12.02 21.78 1.27
C LEU A 33 13.38 22.14 1.89
N GLY A 34 14.45 21.53 1.38
CA GLY A 34 15.84 21.70 1.78
C GLY A 34 16.68 22.52 0.78
N ASN A 35 17.91 22.85 1.18
CA ASN A 35 18.95 23.39 0.30
C ASN A 35 20.19 22.49 0.43
N SER A 36 20.88 22.18 -0.68
CA SER A 36 22.04 21.25 -0.68
C SER A 36 23.30 21.82 -0.03
N THR A 37 23.31 23.11 0.35
CA THR A 37 24.38 23.70 1.15
C THR A 37 24.00 23.69 2.62
N ILE A 38 24.68 22.85 3.37
CA ILE A 38 24.60 22.69 4.84
C ILE A 38 24.69 24.07 5.53
N SER A 39 23.54 24.65 5.89
CA SER A 39 23.30 25.42 7.15
C SER A 39 22.02 26.27 7.16
N SER A 40 21.29 26.47 6.05
CA SER A 40 19.97 27.13 6.10
C SER A 40 18.86 26.25 5.52
N LYS A 41 18.02 25.72 6.40
CA LYS A 41 16.76 25.08 6.05
C LYS A 41 15.83 26.15 5.47
N LYS A 42 15.09 25.81 4.40
CA LYS A 42 14.13 26.73 3.78
C LYS A 42 12.76 26.51 4.41
N ASN A 43 12.38 27.37 5.36
CA ASN A 43 10.98 27.45 5.81
C ASN A 43 10.19 28.24 4.76
N ILE A 44 9.96 27.60 3.61
CA ILE A 44 9.34 28.22 2.45
C ILE A 44 8.08 27.44 2.08
N ILE A 45 7.07 28.17 1.64
CA ILE A 45 5.97 27.65 0.84
C ILE A 45 6.01 28.34 -0.53
N TYR A 46 5.58 27.64 -1.57
CA TYR A 46 5.48 28.23 -2.91
C TYR A 46 4.03 28.51 -3.23
N LYS A 47 3.71 29.75 -3.61
CA LYS A 47 2.35 30.16 -3.95
C LYS A 47 2.27 30.60 -5.40
N THR A 48 1.18 30.25 -6.07
CA THR A 48 0.77 30.84 -7.34
C THR A 48 -0.61 31.45 -7.20
N ILE A 49 -0.92 32.43 -8.05
CA ILE A 49 -2.23 33.08 -8.18
C ILE A 49 -2.71 33.11 -9.64
N ASN A 50 -2.03 32.36 -10.51
CA ASN A 50 -2.30 32.28 -11.95
C ASN A 50 -2.11 30.85 -12.47
N GLY A 51 -2.52 29.85 -11.69
CA GLY A 51 -2.57 28.46 -12.12
C GLY A 51 -1.19 27.83 -12.37
N GLY A 52 -0.17 28.39 -11.72
CA GLY A 52 1.20 27.90 -11.80
C GLY A 52 1.99 28.41 -13.01
N GLU A 53 1.53 29.47 -13.68
CA GLU A 53 2.33 30.21 -14.68
C GLU A 53 3.51 30.95 -14.01
N LYS A 54 3.31 31.48 -12.81
CA LYS A 54 4.34 32.09 -11.96
C LYS A 54 4.19 31.65 -10.52
N TRP A 55 5.33 31.53 -9.82
CA TRP A 55 5.40 31.09 -8.43
C TRP A 55 6.17 32.09 -7.57
N LYS A 56 5.65 32.34 -6.37
CA LYS A 56 6.28 33.17 -5.34
C LYS A 56 6.74 32.26 -4.19
N ALA A 57 8.01 32.33 -3.84
CA ALA A 57 8.51 31.74 -2.60
C ALA A 57 8.13 32.67 -1.43
N ILE A 58 7.46 32.12 -0.41
CA ILE A 58 7.04 32.84 0.78
C ILE A 58 7.69 32.16 1.99
N GLU A 59 8.48 32.93 2.74
CA GLU A 59 9.10 32.44 3.97
C GLU A 59 8.13 32.49 5.14
N PHE A 60 8.25 31.53 6.05
CA PHE A 60 7.57 31.54 7.34
C PHE A 60 8.57 31.33 8.48
N SER A 61 8.27 31.85 9.67
CA SER A 61 9.11 31.62 10.83
C SER A 61 8.99 30.17 11.30
N GLY A 62 10.08 29.42 11.50
CA GLY A 62 9.97 27.99 11.79
C GLY A 62 11.27 27.24 11.76
N ASP A 63 11.21 25.95 12.07
CA ASP A 63 12.16 24.95 11.58
C ASP A 63 11.38 23.69 11.26
N ALA A 64 10.54 23.78 10.23
CA ALA A 64 9.51 22.79 9.94
C ALA A 64 9.60 22.27 8.51
N TRP A 65 9.75 20.95 8.36
CA TRP A 65 9.17 20.26 7.22
C TRP A 65 7.67 20.16 7.46
N ILE A 66 6.87 20.64 6.52
CA ILE A 66 5.42 20.60 6.66
C ILE A 66 4.94 19.18 6.33
N TYR A 67 4.17 18.59 7.23
CA TYR A 67 3.63 17.24 7.08
C TYR A 67 2.14 17.23 6.76
N ASN A 68 1.43 18.27 7.17
CA ASN A 68 -0.02 18.35 7.03
C ASN A 68 -0.49 19.80 7.11
N PHE A 69 -1.63 20.06 6.49
CA PHE A 69 -2.33 21.33 6.60
C PHE A 69 -3.84 21.13 6.70
N PHE A 70 -4.51 22.15 7.23
CA PHE A 70 -5.94 22.37 7.09
C PHE A 70 -6.15 23.78 6.52
N HIS A 71 -7.09 23.94 5.60
CA HIS A 71 -7.40 25.26 5.04
C HIS A 71 -8.92 25.46 4.92
N LYS A 72 -9.32 26.73 4.85
CA LYS A 72 -10.70 27.15 4.59
C LYS A 72 -10.72 28.08 3.38
N ASN A 73 -11.83 28.09 2.64
CA ASN A 73 -12.00 28.92 1.44
C ASN A 73 -11.83 30.43 1.70
N ASP A 74 -11.93 30.88 2.95
CA ASP A 74 -11.74 32.28 3.36
C ASP A 74 -10.26 32.68 3.55
N GLY A 75 -9.33 31.85 3.10
CA GLY A 75 -7.89 32.13 3.11
C GLY A 75 -7.16 31.75 4.39
N LYS A 76 -7.86 31.16 5.37
CA LYS A 76 -7.22 30.66 6.59
C LYS A 76 -6.53 29.32 6.36
N ILE A 77 -5.32 29.17 6.91
CA ILE A 77 -4.49 27.98 6.79
C ILE A 77 -3.83 27.68 8.14
N TRP A 78 -3.80 26.41 8.52
CA TRP A 78 -3.04 25.87 9.62
C TRP A 78 -2.11 24.80 9.10
N MET A 79 -0.82 24.85 9.42
CA MET A 79 0.16 23.84 9.04
C MET A 79 0.85 23.25 10.27
N GLY A 80 1.08 21.95 10.22
CA GLY A 80 1.86 21.19 11.19
C GLY A 80 3.07 20.56 10.53
N GLY A 81 4.14 20.33 11.30
CA GLY A 81 5.36 19.82 10.74
C GLY A 81 6.34 19.20 11.72
N SER A 82 7.61 19.21 11.32
CA SER A 82 8.73 18.63 12.07
C SER A 82 9.10 19.39 13.34
N ASP A 83 8.52 20.57 13.55
CA ASP A 83 8.64 21.35 14.78
C ASP A 83 7.40 21.20 15.68
N ASN A 84 7.42 21.93 16.79
CA ASN A 84 6.43 21.79 17.86
C ASN A 84 5.29 22.80 17.71
N TYR A 85 5.19 23.49 16.58
CA TYR A 85 4.30 24.64 16.41
C TYR A 85 3.22 24.35 15.37
N ILE A 86 2.14 25.13 15.46
CA ILE A 86 1.17 25.26 14.39
C ILE A 86 1.44 26.59 13.70
N HIS A 87 1.68 26.56 12.40
CA HIS A 87 1.88 27.76 11.58
C HIS A 87 0.53 28.19 11.02
N TYR A 88 0.15 29.45 11.23
CA TYR A 88 -1.16 29.98 10.88
C TYR A 88 -1.05 31.19 9.95
N SER A 89 -1.87 31.16 8.90
CA SER A 89 -2.12 32.28 7.99
C SER A 89 -3.62 32.56 7.91
N ASN A 90 -3.98 33.82 7.70
CA ASN A 90 -5.36 34.28 7.49
C ASN A 90 -5.55 35.09 6.20
N ASP A 91 -4.56 35.06 5.31
CA ASP A 91 -4.46 35.90 4.12
C ASP A 91 -3.99 35.10 2.89
N PHE A 92 -4.50 33.87 2.77
CA PHE A 92 -4.16 32.94 1.67
C PHE A 92 -2.66 32.62 1.63
N GLY A 93 -2.02 32.50 2.79
CA GLY A 93 -0.60 32.14 2.90
C GLY A 93 0.38 33.26 2.56
N GLU A 94 -0.06 34.53 2.50
CA GLU A 94 0.86 35.67 2.28
C GLU A 94 1.70 35.98 3.51
N THR A 95 1.11 35.87 4.70
CA THR A 95 1.80 36.03 5.98
C THR A 95 1.52 34.87 6.93
N TRP A 96 2.50 34.58 7.79
CA TRP A 96 2.49 33.43 8.70
C TRP A 96 2.85 33.83 10.12
N SER A 97 2.17 33.22 11.09
CA SER A 97 2.41 33.38 12.53
C SER A 97 2.49 32.02 13.21
N LYS A 98 3.25 31.91 14.31
CA LYS A 98 3.29 30.71 15.14
C LYS A 98 2.24 30.75 16.22
N LYS A 99 1.51 29.64 16.38
CA LYS A 99 0.68 29.37 17.55
C LYS A 99 1.47 28.60 18.61
N PRO A 100 1.10 28.70 19.91
CA PRO A 100 1.65 27.88 20.97
C PRO A 100 1.70 26.38 20.64
N LYS A 101 2.64 25.67 21.26
CA LYS A 101 2.80 24.23 21.05
C LYS A 101 1.52 23.48 21.46
N PRO A 102 1.00 22.56 20.62
CA PRO A 102 -0.22 21.87 20.97
C PRO A 102 -0.03 20.77 22.03
N PHE A 103 1.17 20.20 22.16
CA PHE A 103 1.46 19.03 23.00
C PHE A 103 2.50 19.30 24.09
N ASN A 104 2.49 18.47 25.15
CA ASN A 104 3.52 18.48 26.18
C ASN A 104 3.73 17.07 26.79
N PRO A 105 4.93 16.44 26.75
CA PRO A 105 6.17 16.85 26.09
C PRO A 105 6.37 16.13 24.74
N VAL A 106 6.01 16.76 23.61
CA VAL A 106 6.27 16.15 22.28
C VAL A 106 6.54 17.18 21.18
N ASN A 107 7.14 16.73 20.07
CA ASN A 107 7.97 17.53 19.17
C ASN A 107 7.59 17.57 17.68
N ARG A 108 6.48 16.96 17.24
CA ARG A 108 6.02 17.04 15.84
C ARG A 108 4.51 17.06 15.75
N VAL A 109 3.99 17.95 14.93
CA VAL A 109 2.56 18.02 14.59
C VAL A 109 2.37 17.29 13.27
N LEU A 110 1.80 16.09 13.33
CA LEU A 110 1.64 15.22 12.17
C LEU A 110 0.32 15.45 11.44
N SER A 111 -0.72 15.86 12.18
CA SER A 111 -2.06 16.05 11.65
C SER A 111 -2.76 17.22 12.35
N ILE A 112 -3.52 18.02 11.60
CA ILE A 112 -4.32 19.14 12.10
C ILE A 112 -5.69 19.11 11.42
N PHE A 113 -6.76 19.33 12.18
CA PHE A 113 -8.10 19.46 11.65
C PHE A 113 -8.86 20.58 12.37
N MET A 114 -9.54 21.44 11.60
CA MET A 114 -10.36 22.52 12.14
C MET A 114 -11.85 22.31 11.80
N VAL A 115 -12.72 22.49 12.79
CA VAL A 115 -14.18 22.53 12.57
C VAL A 115 -14.59 23.91 12.08
N ASP A 116 -14.03 24.94 12.71
CA ASP A 116 -14.21 26.35 12.37
C ASP A 116 -12.90 27.11 12.64
N SER A 117 -12.91 28.45 12.60
CA SER A 117 -11.69 29.23 12.83
C SER A 117 -11.15 29.18 14.25
N LEU A 118 -11.91 28.66 15.22
CA LEU A 118 -11.59 28.63 16.64
C LEU A 118 -11.38 27.20 17.16
N ASN A 119 -12.20 26.25 16.71
CA ASN A 119 -12.25 24.89 17.22
C ASN A 119 -11.47 23.92 16.33
N GLY A 120 -10.57 23.13 16.93
CA GLY A 120 -9.78 22.15 16.20
C GLY A 120 -9.17 21.06 17.07
N ILE A 121 -8.53 20.10 16.40
CA ILE A 121 -7.78 18.99 16.96
C ILE A 121 -6.44 18.84 16.24
N ALA A 122 -5.42 18.37 16.95
CA ALA A 122 -4.10 18.09 16.41
C ALA A 122 -3.60 16.75 16.95
N GLY A 123 -2.93 16.01 16.08
CA GLY A 123 -2.27 14.75 16.34
C GLY A 123 -0.77 14.86 16.08
N GLY A 124 0.04 14.13 16.85
CA GLY A 124 1.49 14.22 16.76
C GLY A 124 2.22 12.95 17.16
N LEU A 125 3.55 13.05 17.23
CA LEU A 125 4.37 11.99 17.83
C LEU A 125 4.08 11.84 19.33
N SER A 126 4.65 10.79 19.93
CA SER A 126 4.58 10.42 21.35
C SER A 126 3.19 10.57 21.96
N ASN A 127 2.17 10.07 21.28
CA ASN A 127 0.75 10.16 21.68
C ASN A 127 0.20 11.59 21.82
N GLY A 128 0.82 12.58 21.17
CA GLY A 128 0.31 13.95 21.18
C GLY A 128 -1.09 14.02 20.59
N LEU A 129 -2.08 14.33 21.42
CA LEU A 129 -3.47 14.58 21.01
C LEU A 129 -4.05 15.73 21.82
N ALA A 130 -4.41 16.81 21.13
CA ALA A 130 -4.89 18.02 21.79
C ALA A 130 -6.00 18.69 20.98
N ILE A 131 -6.89 19.38 21.69
CA ILE A 131 -7.92 20.23 21.10
C ILE A 131 -7.70 21.70 21.46
N THR A 132 -8.27 22.58 20.65
CA THR A 132 -8.37 24.02 20.91
C THR A 132 -9.82 24.49 20.77
N LYS A 133 -10.13 25.63 21.40
CA LYS A 133 -11.39 26.37 21.26
C LYS A 133 -11.17 27.85 20.91
N ASP A 134 -9.94 28.25 20.63
CA ASP A 134 -9.53 29.65 20.50
C ASP A 134 -8.43 29.85 19.44
N ASN A 135 -8.51 29.11 18.34
CA ASN A 135 -7.55 29.16 17.23
C ASN A 135 -6.11 28.88 17.70
N TRP A 136 -5.95 27.80 18.47
CA TRP A 136 -4.67 27.32 18.99
C TRP A 136 -3.94 28.32 19.90
N ASN A 137 -4.62 29.34 20.42
CA ASN A 137 -4.02 30.22 21.43
C ASN A 137 -3.86 29.48 22.77
N THR A 138 -4.77 28.55 23.08
CA THR A 138 -4.67 27.59 24.17
C THR A 138 -5.03 26.18 23.68
N THR A 139 -4.53 25.18 24.40
CA THR A 139 -4.77 23.77 24.09
C THR A 139 -5.16 22.97 25.33
N LYS A 140 -5.93 21.91 25.11
CA LYS A 140 -6.27 20.89 26.11
C LYS A 140 -5.85 19.52 25.60
N GLN A 141 -4.99 18.82 26.34
CA GLN A 141 -4.63 17.43 26.05
C GLN A 141 -5.83 16.51 26.21
N ILE A 142 -5.92 15.49 25.36
CA ILE A 142 -6.89 14.42 25.44
C ILE A 142 -6.13 13.10 25.52
N GLU A 143 -6.53 12.22 26.45
CA GLU A 143 -5.95 10.87 26.54
C GLU A 143 -6.22 10.08 25.27
N THR A 144 -5.19 9.48 24.70
CA THR A 144 -5.29 8.58 23.54
C THR A 144 -5.73 7.17 23.95
N PRO A 145 -6.12 6.29 23.00
CA PRO A 145 -6.38 4.87 23.29
C PRO A 145 -5.25 4.18 24.07
N ILE A 146 -3.99 4.51 23.75
CA ILE A 146 -2.80 4.00 24.45
C ILE A 146 -2.71 4.56 25.87
N ASP A 147 -2.94 5.85 26.07
CA ASP A 147 -2.87 6.47 27.41
C ASP A 147 -3.94 5.90 28.35
N GLN A 148 -5.10 5.52 27.82
CA GLN A 148 -6.17 4.82 28.55
C GLN A 148 -5.85 3.34 28.85
N GLY A 149 -4.72 2.81 28.38
CA GLY A 149 -4.35 1.40 28.54
C GLY A 149 -5.25 0.41 27.77
N LYS A 150 -6.16 0.90 26.93
CA LYS A 150 -7.03 0.08 26.07
C LYS A 150 -6.28 -0.60 24.94
N PHE A 151 -5.10 -0.05 24.64
CA PHE A 151 -4.29 -0.50 23.54
C PHE A 151 -2.83 -0.59 23.97
N LYS A 152 -2.16 -1.72 23.71
CA LYS A 152 -0.77 -1.94 24.08
C LYS A 152 0.08 -2.14 22.83
N ILE A 153 1.11 -1.31 22.71
CA ILE A 153 2.25 -1.54 21.83
C ILE A 153 3.25 -2.36 22.66
N LEU A 154 3.52 -3.60 22.27
CA LEU A 154 4.26 -4.55 23.09
C LEU A 154 5.80 -4.33 23.07
N ASN A 155 6.34 -3.56 22.12
CA ASN A 155 7.77 -3.25 21.91
C ASN A 155 7.92 -2.05 20.92
N PRO A 156 8.68 -1.00 21.26
CA PRO A 156 8.70 0.26 20.52
C PRO A 156 9.68 0.23 19.33
N SER A 157 9.40 -0.55 18.28
CA SER A 157 10.14 -0.40 17.02
C SER A 157 9.66 0.83 16.22
N SER A 158 8.42 1.26 16.48
CA SER A 158 7.80 2.46 15.91
C SER A 158 7.60 3.53 16.98
N ARG A 159 7.68 4.81 16.58
CA ARG A 159 7.30 5.92 17.46
C ARG A 159 5.77 5.92 17.60
N ASN A 160 5.27 6.09 18.81
CA ASN A 160 3.87 6.42 19.05
C ASN A 160 3.48 7.66 18.24
N ARG A 161 2.38 7.59 17.49
CA ARG A 161 2.01 8.64 16.52
C ARG A 161 0.51 8.68 16.24
N ILE A 162 0.01 9.89 15.99
CA ILE A 162 -1.37 10.16 15.54
C ILE A 162 -1.32 10.77 14.13
N ASP A 163 -1.69 9.99 13.12
CA ASP A 163 -1.43 10.30 11.70
C ASP A 163 -2.61 10.92 10.96
N GLU A 164 -3.82 10.54 11.32
CA GLU A 164 -5.05 11.10 10.76
C GLU A 164 -5.98 11.46 11.92
N ILE A 165 -6.68 12.58 11.79
CA ILE A 165 -7.63 13.06 12.80
C ILE A 165 -8.81 13.74 12.12
N ALA A 166 -9.97 13.67 12.76
CA ALA A 166 -11.10 14.51 12.42
C ALA A 166 -12.02 14.76 13.61
N ILE A 167 -12.77 15.85 13.52
CA ILE A 167 -13.95 16.09 14.35
C ILE A 167 -15.16 16.25 13.44
N ILE A 168 -16.25 15.55 13.76
CA ILE A 168 -17.54 15.72 13.11
C ILE A 168 -18.63 15.72 14.18
N ASP A 169 -19.33 16.85 14.29
CA ASP A 169 -20.27 17.11 15.40
C ASP A 169 -19.66 16.75 16.77
N SER A 170 -20.17 15.70 17.42
CA SER A 170 -19.72 15.22 18.73
C SER A 170 -18.70 14.09 18.68
N ILE A 171 -18.26 13.66 17.50
CA ILE A 171 -17.36 12.52 17.30
C ILE A 171 -15.95 13.00 16.99
N ILE A 172 -14.97 12.34 17.60
CA ILE A 172 -13.55 12.43 17.23
C ILE A 172 -13.15 11.11 16.59
N LEU A 173 -12.47 11.18 15.45
CA LEU A 173 -11.82 10.06 14.78
C LEU A 173 -10.30 10.26 14.82
N ILE A 174 -9.56 9.20 15.07
CA ILE A 174 -8.10 9.20 15.03
C ILE A 174 -7.56 7.94 14.36
N ASN A 175 -6.43 8.08 13.67
CA ASN A 175 -5.52 6.99 13.34
C ASN A 175 -4.32 7.05 14.29
N GLN A 176 -4.22 6.11 15.24
CA GLN A 176 -3.07 5.95 16.12
C GLN A 176 -2.30 4.70 15.74
N ASN A 177 -1.06 4.84 15.24
CA ASN A 177 -0.20 3.70 14.86
C ASN A 177 -0.91 2.68 13.94
N ASP A 178 -1.60 3.16 12.90
CA ASP A 178 -2.38 2.35 11.94
C ASP A 178 -3.66 1.72 12.52
N TYR A 179 -4.12 2.20 13.66
CA TYR A 179 -5.42 1.85 14.24
C TYR A 179 -6.41 2.99 14.15
N ILE A 180 -7.54 2.73 13.50
CA ILE A 180 -8.64 3.68 13.44
C ILE A 180 -9.55 3.53 14.67
N PHE A 181 -9.70 4.62 15.40
CA PHE A 181 -10.57 4.72 16.57
C PHE A 181 -11.56 5.88 16.44
N TYR A 182 -12.67 5.77 17.15
CA TYR A 182 -13.61 6.87 17.36
C TYR A 182 -13.94 7.05 18.84
N SER A 183 -14.42 8.25 19.21
CA SER A 183 -14.79 8.61 20.58
C SER A 183 -15.76 9.79 20.62
N LYS A 184 -16.55 9.93 21.68
CA LYS A 184 -17.37 11.14 21.92
C LYS A 184 -16.49 12.25 22.47
N ARG A 185 -16.58 13.46 21.90
CA ARG A 185 -15.77 14.64 22.27
C ARG A 185 -15.89 15.03 23.74
N ASP A 186 -17.10 14.93 24.30
CA ASP A 186 -17.38 15.36 25.68
C ASP A 186 -17.14 14.26 26.73
N SER A 187 -16.97 13.01 26.29
CA SER A 187 -16.74 11.85 27.16
C SER A 187 -15.81 10.88 26.45
N ILE A 188 -14.50 11.15 26.56
CA ILE A 188 -13.47 10.44 25.79
C ILE A 188 -13.39 8.98 26.22
N ASN A 189 -13.84 8.11 25.33
CA ASN A 189 -13.83 6.66 25.50
C ASN A 189 -13.62 6.01 24.12
N TRP A 190 -12.36 5.79 23.74
CA TRP A 190 -12.00 5.26 22.43
C TRP A 190 -12.49 3.83 22.19
N THR A 191 -13.01 3.60 20.98
CA THR A 191 -13.52 2.32 20.49
C THR A 191 -13.06 2.10 19.03
N LYS A 192 -12.87 0.84 18.63
CA LYS A 192 -12.59 0.44 17.24
C LYS A 192 -13.87 0.16 16.48
N PHE A 193 -13.82 0.26 15.16
CA PHE A 193 -14.87 -0.27 14.31
C PHE A 193 -14.90 -1.81 14.35
N ASN A 194 -16.08 -2.39 14.17
CA ASN A 194 -16.28 -3.85 14.12
C ASN A 194 -15.86 -4.49 12.78
N ILE A 195 -15.42 -3.64 11.84
CA ILE A 195 -14.97 -3.99 10.50
C ILE A 195 -13.52 -3.51 10.30
N PRO A 196 -12.74 -4.13 9.40
CA PRO A 196 -11.42 -3.61 9.05
C PRO A 196 -11.52 -2.28 8.32
N VAL A 197 -10.88 -1.25 8.89
CA VAL A 197 -10.84 0.11 8.34
C VAL A 197 -9.37 0.48 8.12
N ALA A 198 -9.04 0.88 6.90
CA ALA A 198 -7.71 1.32 6.50
C ALA A 198 -7.50 2.84 6.66
N GLY A 199 -8.59 3.61 6.70
CA GLY A 199 -8.58 5.06 6.86
C GLY A 199 -9.99 5.64 6.82
N PHE A 200 -10.12 6.96 6.94
CA PHE A 200 -11.43 7.63 6.87
C PHE A 200 -11.34 8.98 6.15
N SER A 201 -12.47 9.45 5.62
CA SER A 201 -12.64 10.83 5.13
C SER A 201 -13.94 11.42 5.64
N ILE A 202 -14.02 12.75 5.68
CA ILE A 202 -15.15 13.49 6.25
C ILE A 202 -15.77 14.40 5.19
N ASN A 203 -17.11 14.37 5.12
CA ASN A 203 -17.87 15.41 4.45
C ASN A 203 -18.49 16.32 5.53
N GLN A 204 -17.86 17.48 5.78
CA GLN A 204 -18.34 18.42 6.80
C GLN A 204 -19.72 19.02 6.45
N GLU A 205 -20.03 19.25 5.18
CA GLU A 205 -21.30 19.86 4.76
C GLU A 205 -22.50 18.94 5.00
N LYS A 206 -22.29 17.63 4.83
CA LYS A 206 -23.33 16.61 5.02
C LYS A 206 -23.33 15.98 6.42
N SER A 207 -22.34 16.30 7.26
CA SER A 207 -22.09 15.58 8.51
C SER A 207 -21.97 14.06 8.30
N GLU A 208 -21.23 13.64 7.27
CA GLU A 208 -20.99 12.22 6.93
C GLU A 208 -19.52 11.84 7.13
N ILE A 209 -19.29 10.61 7.58
CA ILE A 209 -17.98 9.96 7.67
C ILE A 209 -17.96 8.83 6.64
N THR A 210 -16.93 8.79 5.80
CA THR A 210 -16.66 7.63 4.94
C THR A 210 -15.51 6.83 5.55
N LEU A 211 -15.79 5.59 5.96
CA LEU A 211 -14.79 4.64 6.40
C LEU A 211 -14.33 3.82 5.19
N HIS A 212 -13.02 3.76 4.96
CA HIS A 212 -12.44 3.04 3.82
C HIS A 212 -11.92 1.69 4.29
N SER A 213 -12.43 0.60 3.72
CA SER A 213 -11.86 -0.72 3.91
C SER A 213 -10.75 -0.99 2.88
N ARG A 214 -9.95 -2.03 3.14
CA ARG A 214 -8.81 -2.39 2.28
C ARG A 214 -9.24 -2.86 0.90
N ASN A 215 -10.40 -3.50 0.80
CA ASN A 215 -10.90 -4.11 -0.42
C ASN A 215 -11.74 -3.16 -1.29
N GLY A 216 -11.62 -1.85 -1.05
CA GLY A 216 -12.39 -0.83 -1.75
C GLY A 216 -13.83 -0.69 -1.27
N LYS A 217 -14.33 -1.50 -0.32
CA LYS A 217 -15.60 -1.20 0.35
C LYS A 217 -15.47 0.09 1.15
N SER A 218 -16.49 0.92 1.05
CA SER A 218 -16.64 2.13 1.84
C SER A 218 -17.97 2.12 2.58
N PHE A 219 -17.93 2.52 3.84
CA PHE A 219 -19.10 2.64 4.70
C PHE A 219 -19.32 4.11 5.00
N ILE A 220 -20.40 4.67 4.46
CA ILE A 220 -20.80 6.04 4.74
C ILE A 220 -21.74 5.99 5.94
N VAL A 221 -21.32 6.63 7.03
CA VAL A 221 -22.05 6.71 8.28
C VAL A 221 -22.34 8.16 8.64
N ASP A 222 -23.43 8.40 9.35
CA ASP A 222 -23.79 9.74 9.81
C ASP A 222 -22.99 10.16 11.06
N LYS A 223 -23.28 11.35 11.57
CA LYS A 223 -22.71 11.89 12.82
C LYS A 223 -23.07 11.15 14.11
N LYS A 224 -23.92 10.13 14.04
CA LYS A 224 -24.21 9.19 15.13
C LYS A 224 -23.59 7.82 14.85
N LEU A 225 -22.80 7.68 13.78
CA LEU A 225 -22.27 6.42 13.25
C LEU A 225 -23.35 5.45 12.78
N ASP A 226 -24.55 5.92 12.47
CA ASP A 226 -25.55 5.08 11.82
C ASP A 226 -25.19 4.93 10.34
N LEU A 227 -25.25 3.69 9.83
CA LEU A 227 -24.95 3.40 8.43
C LEU A 227 -25.97 4.08 7.52
N ILE A 228 -25.50 5.00 6.68
CA ILE A 228 -26.29 5.64 5.63
C ILE A 228 -26.26 4.75 4.40
N LYS A 229 -25.06 4.35 3.98
CA LYS A 229 -24.84 3.61 2.74
C LYS A 229 -23.55 2.80 2.81
N GLU A 230 -23.63 1.57 2.36
CA GLU A 230 -22.46 0.80 1.93
C GLU A 230 -22.29 0.97 0.41
N SER A 231 -21.07 1.19 -0.01
CA SER A 231 -20.72 1.17 -1.43
C SER A 231 -19.45 0.37 -1.63
N GLN A 232 -19.44 -0.49 -2.65
CA GLN A 232 -18.18 -0.93 -3.21
C GLN A 232 -17.62 0.24 -4.00
N GLY A 233 -16.61 0.89 -3.44
CA GLY A 233 -15.91 1.95 -4.11
C GLY A 233 -15.13 1.41 -5.29
N ASP A 234 -15.04 2.25 -6.31
CA ASP A 234 -14.14 2.04 -7.43
C ASP A 234 -12.70 2.43 -7.03
N TYR A 235 -12.20 1.86 -5.93
CA TYR A 235 -10.88 2.17 -5.43
C TYR A 235 -9.86 1.32 -6.19
N LEU A 236 -9.31 1.95 -7.24
CA LEU A 236 -8.17 1.53 -8.07
C LEU A 236 -8.54 0.85 -9.38
N TRP A 237 -9.38 1.54 -10.16
CA TRP A 237 -9.54 1.28 -11.58
C TRP A 237 -8.50 2.07 -12.35
N GLU A 238 -7.34 1.47 -12.59
CA GLU A 238 -7.00 1.43 -14.00
C GLU A 238 -7.80 0.27 -14.56
N LYS A 239 -8.65 0.52 -15.57
CA LYS A 239 -8.97 -0.56 -16.51
C LYS A 239 -7.61 -1.09 -16.93
N ILE A 240 -7.29 -2.32 -16.53
CA ILE A 240 -6.16 -3.04 -17.11
C ILE A 240 -6.42 -2.93 -18.59
N LYS A 241 -5.60 -2.15 -19.30
CA LYS A 241 -5.81 -1.93 -20.71
C LYS A 241 -5.92 -3.32 -21.31
N ASN A 242 -7.01 -3.60 -22.02
CA ASN A 242 -7.04 -4.71 -22.95
C ASN A 242 -5.93 -4.43 -23.94
N ASP A 243 -4.75 -4.97 -23.65
CA ASP A 243 -3.61 -4.75 -24.49
C ASP A 243 -3.80 -5.67 -25.70
N SER A 244 -4.29 -5.04 -26.77
CA SER A 244 -4.51 -5.68 -28.07
C SER A 244 -3.22 -6.21 -28.71
N THR A 245 -2.06 -5.97 -28.09
CA THR A 245 -0.74 -6.41 -28.51
C THR A 245 -0.67 -7.94 -28.57
N ASN A 246 -0.80 -8.49 -29.78
CA ASN A 246 -0.48 -9.88 -30.06
C ASN A 246 1.03 -10.06 -30.18
N ILE A 247 1.59 -10.97 -29.40
CA ILE A 247 2.97 -11.43 -29.58
C ILE A 247 2.95 -12.66 -30.49
N ASN A 248 3.78 -12.66 -31.54
CA ASN A 248 3.94 -13.83 -32.40
C ASN A 248 5.23 -14.55 -32.02
N LEU A 249 5.11 -15.72 -31.41
CA LEU A 249 6.24 -16.55 -30.99
C LEU A 249 6.62 -17.61 -32.04
N GLN A 250 5.93 -17.68 -33.19
CA GLN A 250 6.14 -18.73 -34.19
C GLN A 250 7.59 -18.79 -34.67
N SER A 251 8.18 -17.65 -35.00
CA SER A 251 9.58 -17.56 -35.45
C SER A 251 10.60 -17.97 -34.40
N PHE A 252 10.25 -17.95 -33.11
CA PHE A 252 11.13 -18.44 -32.05
C PHE A 252 11.19 -19.97 -32.05
N PHE A 253 10.04 -20.62 -32.24
CA PHE A 253 9.90 -22.08 -32.18
C PHE A 253 10.22 -22.82 -33.48
N GLU A 254 10.66 -22.12 -34.52
CA GLU A 254 11.33 -22.71 -35.70
C GLU A 254 12.64 -23.39 -35.33
N SER A 255 13.23 -23.00 -34.19
CA SER A 255 14.47 -23.57 -33.65
C SER A 255 14.25 -24.07 -32.23
N LYS A 256 14.93 -25.16 -31.86
CA LYS A 256 14.73 -25.83 -30.58
C LYS A 256 15.23 -24.95 -29.43
N ILE A 257 14.52 -25.00 -28.29
CA ILE A 257 15.00 -24.38 -27.06
C ILE A 257 16.37 -24.96 -26.69
N ASN A 258 17.37 -24.11 -26.54
CA ASN A 258 18.72 -24.46 -26.13
C ASN A 258 18.85 -24.38 -24.61
N SER A 259 18.57 -23.22 -24.03
CA SER A 259 18.78 -22.93 -22.62
C SER A 259 17.54 -22.27 -21.99
N ILE A 260 17.37 -22.51 -20.69
CA ILE A 260 16.39 -21.81 -19.87
C ILE A 260 17.12 -21.40 -18.60
N ASN A 261 17.27 -20.10 -18.41
CA ASN A 261 17.85 -19.51 -17.21
C ASN A 261 16.72 -18.96 -16.33
N VAL A 262 16.87 -19.13 -15.02
CA VAL A 262 15.92 -18.63 -14.03
C VAL A 262 16.64 -17.70 -13.09
N THR A 263 16.10 -16.51 -12.88
CA THR A 263 16.56 -15.55 -11.88
C THR A 263 15.41 -15.27 -10.93
N SER A 264 15.63 -15.34 -9.63
CA SER A 264 14.68 -14.89 -8.62
C SER A 264 15.36 -13.87 -7.71
N THR A 265 14.75 -12.69 -7.60
CA THR A 265 15.24 -11.57 -6.79
C THR A 265 14.31 -11.35 -5.62
N LYS A 266 14.86 -11.35 -4.41
CA LYS A 266 14.16 -11.04 -3.16
C LYS A 266 14.84 -9.87 -2.47
N TRP A 267 14.10 -8.81 -2.17
CA TRP A 267 14.60 -7.65 -1.44
C TRP A 267 14.41 -7.85 0.05
N LEU A 268 15.52 -7.83 0.78
CA LEU A 268 15.57 -8.00 2.22
C LEU A 268 15.87 -6.66 2.85
N PHE A 269 15.14 -6.28 3.89
CA PHE A 269 15.49 -5.12 4.69
C PHE A 269 16.90 -5.34 5.26
N ASP A 270 17.80 -4.40 4.97
CA ASP A 270 19.17 -4.42 5.48
C ASP A 270 19.26 -3.62 6.78
N LYS A 271 18.92 -2.33 6.70
CA LYS A 271 18.96 -1.41 7.85
C LYS A 271 18.23 -0.11 7.57
N GLN A 272 17.88 0.58 8.66
CA GLN A 272 17.36 1.94 8.62
C GLN A 272 18.53 2.94 8.53
N VAL A 273 18.42 3.90 7.63
CA VAL A 273 19.29 5.09 7.56
C VAL A 273 18.44 6.33 7.83
N HIS A 274 19.07 7.49 8.05
CA HIS A 274 18.30 8.70 8.40
C HIS A 274 17.20 8.98 7.39
N MET A 275 15.94 8.83 7.85
CA MET A 275 14.70 9.00 7.08
C MET A 275 14.48 8.05 5.89
N GLY A 276 15.18 6.91 5.83
CA GLY A 276 15.01 5.92 4.76
C GLY A 276 15.28 4.49 5.22
N ALA A 277 14.83 3.53 4.42
CA ALA A 277 15.17 2.12 4.57
C ALA A 277 16.12 1.72 3.43
N ILE A 278 17.18 0.99 3.77
CA ILE A 278 18.04 0.32 2.78
C ILE A 278 17.63 -1.13 2.73
N TYR A 279 17.51 -1.63 1.51
CA TYR A 279 17.26 -3.02 1.20
C TYR A 279 18.47 -3.60 0.46
N LYS A 280 18.67 -4.90 0.59
CA LYS A 280 19.64 -5.68 -0.16
C LYS A 280 18.88 -6.73 -0.97
N SER A 281 19.24 -6.88 -2.24
CA SER A 281 18.71 -7.99 -3.04
C SER A 281 19.47 -9.28 -2.75
N ASP A 282 18.74 -10.33 -2.45
CA ASP A 282 19.17 -11.71 -2.53
C ASP A 282 18.75 -12.28 -3.90
N ILE A 283 19.74 -12.58 -4.74
CA ILE A 283 19.54 -13.01 -6.13
C ILE A 283 19.96 -14.47 -6.26
N GLN A 284 18.98 -15.34 -6.53
CA GLN A 284 19.21 -16.74 -6.81
C GLN A 284 19.10 -17.01 -8.31
N LYS A 285 20.10 -17.73 -8.86
CA LYS A 285 20.17 -18.07 -10.28
C LYS A 285 20.18 -19.58 -10.48
N GLY A 286 19.38 -20.04 -11.43
CA GLY A 286 19.28 -21.44 -11.83
C GLY A 286 19.30 -21.60 -13.35
N ILE A 287 19.62 -22.81 -13.80
CA ILE A 287 19.61 -23.20 -15.21
C ILE A 287 18.98 -24.59 -15.36
N LEU A 288 18.22 -24.79 -16.43
CA LEU A 288 17.69 -26.09 -16.79
C LEU A 288 18.60 -26.73 -17.82
N ILE A 289 19.14 -27.91 -17.49
CA ILE A 289 20.06 -28.67 -18.33
C ILE A 289 19.37 -29.95 -18.77
N TYR A 290 19.50 -30.29 -20.05
CA TYR A 290 19.02 -31.57 -20.56
C TYR A 290 20.08 -32.66 -20.38
N LYS A 291 19.76 -33.74 -19.66
CA LYS A 291 20.69 -34.86 -19.45
C LYS A 291 19.94 -36.18 -19.29
N LYS A 292 20.37 -37.20 -20.03
CA LYS A 292 19.81 -38.57 -19.98
C LYS A 292 18.27 -38.59 -20.16
N GLY A 293 17.76 -37.84 -21.13
CA GLY A 293 16.32 -37.81 -21.45
C GLY A 293 15.45 -37.01 -20.46
N LYS A 294 16.04 -36.36 -19.45
CA LYS A 294 15.31 -35.56 -18.46
C LYS A 294 15.82 -34.13 -18.41
N LEU A 295 14.92 -33.21 -18.09
CA LEU A 295 15.26 -31.83 -17.77
C LEU A 295 15.64 -31.76 -16.28
N ILE A 296 16.80 -31.18 -15.99
CA ILE A 296 17.35 -31.09 -14.64
C ILE A 296 17.57 -29.63 -14.29
N PHE A 297 16.92 -29.16 -13.22
CA PHE A 297 17.22 -27.87 -12.64
C PHE A 297 18.50 -27.93 -11.81
N LYS A 298 19.40 -26.95 -12.02
CA LYS A 298 20.64 -26.77 -11.27
C LYS A 298 20.76 -25.31 -10.85
N ALA A 299 20.98 -25.08 -9.56
CA ALA A 299 21.31 -23.77 -9.01
C ALA A 299 22.45 -23.92 -7.98
N LYS A 300 23.20 -22.84 -7.74
CA LYS A 300 24.25 -22.83 -6.71
C LYS A 300 23.60 -22.92 -5.34
N GLY A 301 24.06 -23.86 -4.50
CA GLY A 301 23.52 -24.05 -3.14
C GLY A 301 22.26 -24.93 -3.05
N PHE A 302 21.74 -25.42 -4.19
CA PHE A 302 20.57 -26.30 -4.22
C PHE A 302 20.91 -27.66 -4.81
N ASN A 303 20.25 -28.71 -4.31
CA ASN A 303 20.32 -30.03 -4.92
C ASN A 303 19.73 -30.01 -6.33
N LYS A 304 20.30 -30.82 -7.23
CA LYS A 304 19.76 -30.97 -8.57
C LYS A 304 18.36 -31.59 -8.48
N LYS A 305 17.39 -30.98 -9.15
CA LYS A 305 16.00 -31.45 -9.21
C LYS A 305 15.71 -31.99 -10.61
N SER A 306 15.39 -33.27 -10.71
CA SER A 306 14.85 -33.82 -11.96
C SER A 306 13.42 -33.33 -12.12
N LEU A 307 13.09 -32.81 -13.30
CA LEU A 307 11.76 -32.31 -13.62
C LEU A 307 10.99 -33.37 -14.41
N GLU A 308 9.68 -33.44 -14.18
CA GLU A 308 8.76 -34.31 -14.94
C GLU A 308 8.28 -33.66 -16.25
N ILE A 309 8.58 -32.37 -16.43
CA ILE A 309 8.24 -31.60 -17.63
C ILE A 309 9.37 -31.66 -18.68
N SER A 310 9.01 -31.55 -19.96
CA SER A 310 9.94 -31.47 -21.08
C SER A 310 10.02 -30.04 -21.66
N LYS A 311 10.99 -29.81 -22.56
CA LYS A 311 11.04 -28.56 -23.35
C LYS A 311 9.81 -28.41 -24.25
N ASP A 312 9.23 -29.52 -24.72
CA ASP A 312 8.02 -29.53 -25.55
C ASP A 312 6.77 -29.09 -24.75
N THR A 313 6.73 -29.40 -23.45
CA THR A 313 5.68 -28.89 -22.54
C THR A 313 5.70 -27.36 -22.48
N ILE A 314 6.89 -26.77 -22.36
CA ILE A 314 7.09 -25.31 -22.32
C ILE A 314 6.70 -24.68 -23.66
N GLN A 315 7.15 -25.27 -24.76
CA GLN A 315 6.76 -24.85 -26.10
C GLN A 315 5.24 -24.88 -26.30
N THR A 316 4.58 -25.98 -25.89
CA THR A 316 3.12 -26.12 -26.00
C THR A 316 2.39 -25.06 -25.19
N LEU A 317 2.84 -24.77 -23.97
CA LEU A 317 2.27 -23.70 -23.15
C LEU A 317 2.38 -22.35 -23.87
N LEU A 318 3.58 -22.01 -24.36
CA LEU A 318 3.87 -20.71 -25.00
C LEU A 318 3.30 -20.56 -26.42
N GLN A 319 2.92 -21.64 -27.09
CA GLN A 319 2.23 -21.61 -28.38
C GLN A 319 0.69 -21.63 -28.23
N ASN A 320 0.17 -21.80 -27.02
CA ASN A 320 -1.26 -21.90 -26.79
C ASN A 320 -1.97 -20.55 -27.02
N LYS A 321 -3.04 -20.55 -27.82
CA LYS A 321 -3.88 -19.35 -28.06
C LYS A 321 -4.52 -18.80 -26.78
N ASN A 322 -4.67 -19.62 -25.74
CA ASN A 322 -5.22 -19.25 -24.44
C ASN A 322 -4.18 -18.63 -23.49
N LEU A 323 -3.01 -18.21 -23.97
CA LEU A 323 -2.09 -17.41 -23.16
C LEU A 323 -2.65 -16.03 -22.84
N LYS A 324 -3.56 -15.50 -23.66
CA LYS A 324 -4.21 -14.20 -23.41
C LYS A 324 -5.39 -14.35 -22.47
N VAL A 325 -5.13 -14.62 -21.20
CA VAL A 325 -6.17 -14.65 -20.16
C VAL A 325 -6.27 -13.26 -19.56
N GLU A 326 -7.42 -12.60 -19.75
CA GLU A 326 -7.77 -11.38 -19.02
C GLU A 326 -8.07 -11.72 -17.55
N LEU A 327 -7.87 -10.75 -16.67
CA LEU A 327 -8.15 -10.90 -15.24
C LEU A 327 -9.61 -11.32 -14.96
N SER A 328 -10.55 -10.79 -15.74
CA SER A 328 -11.98 -11.13 -15.69
C SER A 328 -12.26 -12.61 -15.99
N GLU A 329 -11.33 -13.29 -16.65
CA GLU A 329 -11.42 -14.70 -17.03
C GLU A 329 -10.56 -15.62 -16.17
N LEU A 330 -9.69 -15.09 -15.31
CA LEU A 330 -8.78 -15.86 -14.45
C LEU A 330 -9.50 -16.99 -13.69
N SER A 331 -10.70 -16.71 -13.19
CA SER A 331 -11.50 -17.71 -12.49
C SER A 331 -11.82 -18.96 -13.30
N LYS A 332 -11.93 -18.85 -14.62
CA LYS A 332 -12.16 -20.04 -15.47
C LYS A 332 -10.97 -21.00 -15.48
N PHE A 333 -9.78 -20.53 -15.09
CA PHE A 333 -8.51 -21.27 -15.22
C PHE A 333 -7.80 -21.53 -13.89
N LEU A 334 -8.24 -20.89 -12.79
CA LEU A 334 -7.60 -21.02 -11.49
C LEU A 334 -8.14 -22.23 -10.72
N GLU A 335 -7.24 -23.14 -10.36
CA GLU A 335 -7.52 -24.35 -9.58
C GLU A 335 -6.54 -24.47 -8.41
N PHE A 336 -7.00 -25.08 -7.30
CA PHE A 336 -6.19 -25.32 -6.11
C PHE A 336 -6.11 -26.81 -5.79
N THR A 337 -4.90 -27.32 -5.63
CA THR A 337 -4.61 -28.73 -5.32
C THR A 337 -4.64 -28.99 -3.81
N PRO A 338 -4.70 -30.26 -3.35
CA PRO A 338 -4.54 -30.59 -1.93
C PRO A 338 -3.23 -30.05 -1.32
N ASN A 339 -2.16 -30.00 -2.12
CA ASN A 339 -0.88 -29.44 -1.67
C ASN A 339 -0.96 -27.92 -1.49
N ASP A 340 -1.79 -27.23 -2.26
CA ASP A 340 -2.02 -25.79 -2.11
C ASP A 340 -2.71 -25.46 -0.79
N PHE A 341 -3.67 -26.28 -0.38
CA PHE A 341 -4.32 -26.14 0.93
C PHE A 341 -3.38 -26.46 2.09
N LYS A 342 -2.47 -27.43 1.93
CA LYS A 342 -1.41 -27.65 2.92
C LYS A 342 -0.46 -26.44 3.01
N ASN A 343 -0.09 -25.86 1.87
CA ASN A 343 0.73 -24.64 1.84
C ASN A 343 0.01 -23.47 2.48
N TYR A 344 -1.32 -23.36 2.35
CA TYR A 344 -2.13 -22.37 3.04
C TYR A 344 -2.05 -22.53 4.57
N GLU A 345 -2.19 -23.74 5.11
CA GLU A 345 -2.08 -23.98 6.56
C GLU A 345 -0.73 -23.51 7.09
N ILE A 346 0.36 -23.90 6.41
CA ILE A 346 1.72 -23.48 6.77
C ILE A 346 1.84 -21.96 6.70
N PHE A 347 1.37 -21.35 5.60
CA PHE A 347 1.44 -19.91 5.41
C PHE A 347 0.69 -19.14 6.50
N VAL A 348 -0.52 -19.57 6.88
CA VAL A 348 -1.28 -18.93 7.95
C VAL A 348 -0.56 -19.02 9.29
N GLU A 349 0.06 -20.17 9.60
CA GLU A 349 0.85 -20.31 10.82
C GLU A 349 2.11 -19.43 10.82
N GLU A 350 2.76 -19.26 9.67
CA GLU A 350 3.87 -18.29 9.51
C GLU A 350 3.39 -16.86 9.71
N ILE A 351 2.26 -16.47 9.10
CA ILE A 351 1.67 -15.13 9.26
C ILE A 351 1.22 -14.88 10.70
N LYS A 352 0.75 -15.89 11.43
CA LYS A 352 0.47 -15.76 12.88
C LYS A 352 1.74 -15.45 13.66
N LYS A 353 2.83 -16.19 13.42
CA LYS A 353 4.12 -15.93 14.07
C LYS A 353 4.63 -14.52 13.74
N GLU A 354 4.57 -14.15 12.46
CA GLU A 354 4.98 -12.82 12.00
C GLU A 354 4.12 -11.72 12.64
N ARG A 355 2.80 -11.88 12.75
CA ARG A 355 1.94 -10.90 13.43
C ARG A 355 2.25 -10.79 14.91
N VAL A 356 2.53 -11.89 15.61
CA VAL A 356 2.97 -11.84 17.02
C VAL A 356 4.30 -11.08 17.15
N GLU A 357 5.25 -11.33 16.24
CA GLU A 357 6.51 -10.58 16.18
C GLU A 357 6.31 -9.09 15.84
N LYS A 358 5.39 -8.77 14.93
CA LYS A 358 5.06 -7.39 14.54
C LYS A 358 4.24 -6.64 15.59
N GLU A 359 3.35 -7.31 16.30
CA GLU A 359 2.62 -6.79 17.46
C GLU A 359 3.58 -6.46 18.59
N ASN A 360 4.59 -7.33 18.79
CA ASN A 360 5.75 -6.97 19.58
C ASN A 360 6.28 -5.64 19.05
N TRP A 361 6.54 -5.47 17.77
CA TRP A 361 7.13 -4.22 17.24
C TRP A 361 6.18 -3.00 17.17
N GLY A 362 4.96 -3.11 17.69
CA GLY A 362 3.97 -2.02 17.76
C GLY A 362 3.16 -1.82 16.49
N GLY A 363 3.27 -2.72 15.52
CA GLY A 363 2.46 -2.71 14.30
C GLY A 363 1.23 -3.61 14.44
N ASN A 364 0.10 -3.15 13.92
CA ASN A 364 -1.04 -4.01 13.56
C ASN A 364 -1.77 -3.35 12.42
N PHE A 365 -2.31 -4.20 11.57
CA PHE A 365 -2.98 -3.80 10.37
C PHE A 365 -4.48 -3.84 10.68
N THR A 366 -5.07 -2.73 11.16
CA THR A 366 -6.53 -2.67 11.34
C THR A 366 -7.31 -2.80 10.04
N SER A 367 -6.61 -2.68 8.91
CA SER A 367 -7.07 -3.07 7.58
C SER A 367 -7.08 -4.59 7.33
N GLN A 368 -6.72 -5.42 8.30
CA GLN A 368 -6.69 -6.88 8.20
C GLN A 368 -7.59 -7.54 9.24
N ILE A 369 -8.15 -8.69 8.89
CA ILE A 369 -8.96 -9.49 9.82
C ILE A 369 -8.04 -10.14 10.85
N GLU A 370 -8.46 -10.19 12.12
CA GLU A 370 -7.75 -10.94 13.15
C GLU A 370 -7.62 -12.43 12.76
N LEU A 371 -6.41 -13.00 12.79
CA LEU A 371 -6.18 -14.41 12.44
C LEU A 371 -6.79 -15.40 13.44
N SER A 372 -7.21 -14.90 14.60
CA SER A 372 -8.01 -15.62 15.59
C SER A 372 -9.44 -15.91 15.08
N ASN A 373 -9.90 -15.20 14.04
CA ASN A 373 -11.23 -15.37 13.48
C ASN A 373 -11.47 -16.84 13.10
N PRO A 374 -12.53 -17.48 13.61
CA PRO A 374 -12.77 -18.91 13.42
C PRO A 374 -12.96 -19.29 11.94
N GLN A 375 -13.30 -18.35 11.06
CA GLN A 375 -13.40 -18.58 9.62
C GLN A 375 -12.04 -18.96 9.00
N PHE A 376 -10.91 -18.52 9.56
CA PHE A 376 -9.58 -18.98 9.12
C PHE A 376 -9.27 -20.42 9.59
N ARG A 377 -9.93 -20.91 10.66
CA ARG A 377 -9.72 -22.26 11.23
C ARG A 377 -10.56 -23.34 10.55
N ASN A 378 -11.78 -23.02 10.13
CA ASN A 378 -12.70 -23.94 9.45
C ASN A 378 -12.53 -23.96 7.92
N PHE A 379 -11.37 -23.54 7.42
CA PHE A 379 -11.15 -23.33 6.00
C PHE A 379 -11.20 -24.62 5.16
N GLN A 380 -11.01 -25.81 5.74
CA GLN A 380 -11.17 -27.09 5.02
C GLN A 380 -12.59 -27.30 4.48
N ASN A 381 -13.60 -26.64 5.07
CA ASN A 381 -14.96 -26.58 4.54
C ASN A 381 -15.17 -25.41 3.56
N GLN A 382 -14.25 -24.45 3.49
CA GLN A 382 -14.31 -23.32 2.57
C GLN A 382 -13.49 -23.56 1.29
N SER A 383 -12.44 -24.38 1.36
CA SER A 383 -11.54 -24.80 0.28
C SER A 383 -12.26 -25.52 -0.86
N SER A 384 -13.24 -26.36 -0.52
CA SER A 384 -14.13 -27.04 -1.48
C SER A 384 -15.07 -26.09 -2.21
N TYR A 385 -15.15 -24.82 -1.78
CA TYR A 385 -16.07 -23.80 -2.30
C TYR A 385 -15.43 -22.42 -2.46
N ILE A 386 -14.14 -22.31 -2.79
CA ILE A 386 -13.64 -21.06 -3.39
C ILE A 386 -14.36 -20.93 -4.74
N LYS A 387 -15.55 -20.32 -4.69
CA LYS A 387 -16.45 -20.20 -5.84
C LYS A 387 -15.76 -19.34 -6.88
N GLN A 388 -15.88 -19.71 -8.14
CA GLN A 388 -15.27 -18.97 -9.24
C GLN A 388 -15.76 -17.51 -9.32
N ASN A 389 -16.97 -17.24 -8.84
CA ASN A 389 -17.50 -15.87 -8.71
C ASN A 389 -16.70 -15.04 -7.69
N TYR A 390 -16.18 -15.68 -6.65
CA TYR A 390 -15.41 -15.03 -5.58
C TYR A 390 -13.97 -14.74 -6.00
N ILE A 391 -13.38 -15.66 -6.77
CA ILE A 391 -12.12 -15.43 -7.48
C ILE A 391 -12.28 -14.19 -8.38
N SER A 392 -13.32 -14.15 -9.19
CA SER A 392 -13.57 -13.00 -10.08
C SER A 392 -13.78 -11.68 -9.32
N SER A 393 -14.47 -11.67 -8.18
CA SER A 393 -14.69 -10.45 -7.39
C SER A 393 -13.42 -9.93 -6.73
N VAL A 394 -12.67 -10.82 -6.07
CA VAL A 394 -11.37 -10.47 -5.48
C VAL A 394 -10.42 -9.98 -6.56
N PHE A 395 -10.37 -10.68 -7.70
CA PHE A 395 -9.42 -10.35 -8.74
C PHE A 395 -9.79 -9.10 -9.54
N ASN A 396 -11.07 -8.79 -9.79
CA ASN A 396 -11.48 -7.55 -10.44
C ASN A 396 -11.14 -6.27 -9.65
N GLN A 397 -10.81 -6.37 -8.36
CA GLN A 397 -10.66 -5.25 -7.45
C GLN A 397 -9.21 -4.91 -7.08
N VAL A 398 -8.20 -5.55 -7.67
CA VAL A 398 -6.91 -5.57 -6.96
C VAL A 398 -6.01 -4.41 -7.19
N TYR A 399 -5.50 -4.02 -6.04
CA TYR A 399 -4.34 -3.22 -5.85
C TYR A 399 -3.61 -3.65 -4.58
N LEU A 400 -2.27 -3.57 -4.55
CA LEU A 400 -1.53 -3.43 -3.29
C LEU A 400 -0.09 -2.88 -3.42
N PRO A 401 0.72 -3.21 -4.44
CA PRO A 401 2.12 -2.79 -4.44
C PRO A 401 2.33 -1.28 -4.70
N PHE A 402 1.44 -0.63 -5.45
CA PHE A 402 1.66 0.72 -5.97
C PHE A 402 1.36 1.84 -4.96
N LEU A 403 0.60 1.58 -3.87
CA LEU A 403 0.28 2.58 -2.81
C LEU A 403 1.44 2.74 -1.83
N LEU A 404 2.31 1.74 -1.72
CA LEU A 404 3.39 1.73 -0.73
C LEU A 404 4.69 2.35 -1.26
N GLY A 405 4.72 2.81 -2.52
CA GLY A 405 5.91 3.40 -3.12
C GLY A 405 7.14 2.48 -3.06
N GLN A 406 6.94 1.16 -3.09
CA GLN A 406 8.05 0.22 -3.15
C GLN A 406 8.69 0.31 -4.54
N GLU A 407 9.85 0.96 -4.61
CA GLU A 407 10.67 1.01 -5.83
C GLU A 407 11.30 -0.36 -6.17
N GLU A 408 11.33 -1.28 -5.19
CA GLU A 408 12.00 -2.57 -5.29
C GLU A 408 10.98 -3.72 -5.16
N ILE A 409 10.68 -4.36 -6.30
CA ILE A 409 9.69 -5.44 -6.40
C ILE A 409 10.43 -6.78 -6.49
N ASP A 410 10.05 -7.74 -5.65
CA ASP A 410 10.50 -9.13 -5.76
C ASP A 410 9.95 -9.75 -7.05
N TYR A 411 10.78 -10.43 -7.82
CA TYR A 411 10.35 -11.05 -9.07
C TYR A 411 11.09 -12.35 -9.37
N ILE A 412 10.50 -13.13 -10.26
CA ILE A 412 11.07 -14.27 -10.95
C ILE A 412 11.09 -13.93 -12.44
N GLU A 413 12.21 -14.23 -13.09
CA GLU A 413 12.42 -14.07 -14.52
C GLU A 413 12.96 -15.37 -15.12
N LEU A 414 12.33 -15.81 -16.20
CA LEU A 414 12.77 -16.89 -17.07
C LEU A 414 13.32 -16.29 -18.37
N ARG A 415 14.55 -16.65 -18.75
CA ARG A 415 15.10 -16.36 -20.09
C ARG A 415 15.25 -17.66 -20.86
N ILE A 416 14.47 -17.80 -21.93
CA ILE A 416 14.43 -18.97 -22.79
C ILE A 416 15.11 -18.62 -24.10
N GLN A 417 16.23 -19.27 -24.41
CA GLN A 417 16.97 -19.06 -25.66
C GLN A 417 16.85 -20.28 -26.56
N ASN A 418 16.67 -20.06 -27.86
CA ASN A 418 16.73 -21.13 -28.87
C ASN A 418 18.15 -21.29 -29.44
N ASN A 419 18.34 -22.21 -30.39
CA ASN A 419 19.65 -22.44 -31.01
C ASN A 419 20.09 -21.33 -31.98
N ASP A 420 19.18 -20.43 -32.37
CA ASP A 420 19.46 -19.33 -33.30
C ASP A 420 19.84 -18.04 -32.55
N GLY A 421 19.93 -18.10 -31.21
CA GLY A 421 20.22 -16.94 -30.36
C GLY A 421 19.02 -16.03 -30.11
N LYS A 422 17.80 -16.40 -30.55
CA LYS A 422 16.57 -15.67 -30.20
C LYS A 422 16.23 -15.94 -28.73
N GLU A 423 15.59 -14.97 -28.06
CA GLU A 423 15.27 -15.04 -26.63
C GLU A 423 13.81 -14.63 -26.36
N ILE A 424 13.12 -15.42 -25.53
CA ILE A 424 11.88 -15.03 -24.85
C ILE A 424 12.20 -14.76 -23.38
N VAL A 425 11.71 -13.63 -22.86
CA VAL A 425 11.77 -13.29 -21.44
C VAL A 425 10.38 -13.40 -20.85
N ILE A 426 10.23 -14.10 -19.72
CA ILE A 426 8.97 -14.21 -18.98
C ILE A 426 9.24 -13.77 -17.55
N ASP A 427 8.62 -12.71 -17.07
CA ASP A 427 8.81 -12.22 -15.71
C ASP A 427 7.52 -11.75 -15.07
N ASN A 428 7.52 -11.59 -13.75
CA ASN A 428 6.37 -11.10 -13.00
C ASN A 428 6.69 -9.76 -12.30
N LYS A 429 7.51 -8.90 -12.91
CA LYS A 429 7.87 -7.59 -12.31
C LYS A 429 6.68 -6.65 -12.19
N LYS A 430 5.67 -6.84 -13.02
CA LYS A 430 4.38 -6.14 -12.95
C LYS A 430 3.34 -6.87 -12.08
N ALA A 431 3.74 -7.92 -11.35
CA ALA A 431 2.80 -8.68 -10.55
C ALA A 431 2.14 -7.77 -9.52
N VAL A 432 0.83 -7.63 -9.68
CA VAL A 432 -0.05 -6.96 -8.74
C VAL A 432 -0.74 -7.98 -7.81
N PHE A 433 -0.61 -9.28 -8.10
CA PHE A 433 -1.18 -10.41 -7.37
C PHE A 433 -0.19 -11.57 -7.29
N TYR A 434 0.59 -11.69 -6.21
CA TYR A 434 1.54 -12.80 -6.05
C TYR A 434 2.52 -12.91 -7.23
N SER A 435 2.28 -13.83 -8.17
CA SER A 435 3.04 -14.02 -9.40
C SER A 435 2.33 -13.55 -10.68
N LEU A 436 1.12 -13.02 -10.58
CA LEU A 436 0.31 -12.57 -11.72
C LEU A 436 0.18 -11.04 -11.77
N PRO A 437 0.10 -10.44 -12.98
CA PRO A 437 0.30 -11.09 -14.27
C PRO A 437 1.78 -11.46 -14.50
N TRP A 438 2.00 -12.40 -15.41
CA TRP A 438 3.30 -12.60 -16.04
C TRP A 438 3.39 -11.76 -17.30
N THR A 439 4.52 -11.09 -17.51
CA THR A 439 4.87 -10.38 -18.74
C THR A 439 5.74 -11.29 -19.60
N ILE A 440 5.29 -11.59 -20.82
CA ILE A 440 6.06 -12.32 -21.83
C ILE A 440 6.58 -11.31 -22.87
N THR A 441 7.89 -11.27 -23.07
CA THR A 441 8.57 -10.37 -24.01
C THR A 441 9.36 -11.13 -25.06
N TYR A 442 9.17 -10.76 -26.33
CA TYR A 442 9.85 -11.31 -27.50
C TYR A 442 9.86 -10.25 -28.61
N ASP A 443 11.00 -10.04 -29.26
CA ASP A 443 11.16 -9.08 -30.37
C ASP A 443 10.66 -7.66 -30.02
N ASN A 444 11.08 -7.14 -28.87
CA ASN A 444 10.70 -5.82 -28.32
C ASN A 444 9.18 -5.60 -28.13
N LYS A 445 8.38 -6.67 -28.17
CA LYS A 445 6.95 -6.66 -27.87
C LYS A 445 6.72 -7.45 -26.59
N SER A 446 5.81 -6.95 -25.77
CA SER A 446 5.43 -7.59 -24.51
C SER A 446 3.93 -7.81 -24.45
N ILE A 447 3.53 -8.84 -23.70
CA ILE A 447 2.15 -9.09 -23.33
C ILE A 447 2.06 -9.48 -21.87
N ASP A 448 1.08 -8.93 -21.17
CA ASP A 448 0.75 -9.32 -19.81
C ASP A 448 -0.36 -10.38 -19.83
N THR A 449 -0.21 -11.45 -19.04
CA THR A 449 -1.16 -12.56 -18.97
C THR A 449 -1.45 -12.97 -17.52
N TYR A 450 -2.73 -13.23 -17.25
CA TYR A 450 -3.20 -13.79 -15.99
C TYR A 450 -3.32 -15.32 -16.04
N ASN A 451 -2.72 -15.99 -17.02
CA ASN A 451 -2.82 -17.44 -17.12
C ASN A 451 -2.03 -18.13 -15.98
N PRO A 452 -2.69 -18.84 -15.04
CA PRO A 452 -2.01 -19.44 -13.89
C PRO A 452 -1.09 -20.61 -14.27
N LYS A 453 -1.20 -21.15 -15.49
CA LYS A 453 -0.32 -22.23 -15.99
C LYS A 453 1.14 -21.81 -16.05
N ILE A 454 1.46 -20.51 -16.16
CA ILE A 454 2.83 -20.03 -16.07
C ILE A 454 3.36 -20.16 -14.64
N SER A 455 2.57 -19.77 -13.64
CA SER A 455 2.95 -19.97 -12.23
C SER A 455 3.09 -21.46 -11.89
N GLU A 456 2.19 -22.32 -12.37
CA GLU A 456 2.32 -23.79 -12.23
C GLU A 456 3.63 -24.31 -12.85
N LEU A 457 3.96 -23.88 -14.07
CA LEU A 457 5.21 -24.23 -14.75
C LEU A 457 6.42 -23.84 -13.89
N VAL A 458 6.45 -22.62 -13.36
CA VAL A 458 7.57 -22.14 -12.54
C VAL A 458 7.70 -22.95 -11.24
N ARG A 459 6.58 -23.35 -10.60
CA ARG A 459 6.62 -24.24 -9.42
C ARG A 459 7.19 -25.62 -9.72
N CYS A 460 6.91 -26.17 -10.90
CA CYS A 460 7.53 -27.42 -11.32
C CYS A 460 9.05 -27.27 -11.42
N ILE A 461 9.52 -26.15 -11.97
CA ILE A 461 10.94 -25.86 -12.19
C ILE A 461 11.70 -25.64 -10.87
N LEU A 462 11.18 -24.81 -9.97
CA LEU A 462 11.90 -24.33 -8.79
C LEU A 462 11.84 -25.31 -7.60
N PRO A 463 12.90 -25.42 -6.79
CA PRO A 463 12.82 -25.96 -5.43
C PRO A 463 11.91 -25.11 -4.53
N THR A 464 11.32 -25.72 -3.51
CA THR A 464 10.43 -25.06 -2.54
C THR A 464 11.11 -23.97 -1.73
N GLU A 465 12.43 -24.08 -1.53
CA GLU A 465 13.26 -23.14 -0.78
C GLU A 465 13.81 -22.00 -1.66
N PHE A 466 13.53 -22.02 -2.97
CA PHE A 466 13.99 -20.98 -3.88
C PHE A 466 13.24 -19.67 -3.61
N ASN A 467 13.92 -18.53 -3.77
CA ASN A 467 13.32 -17.22 -3.52
C ASN A 467 12.03 -17.06 -4.31
N ASN A 468 11.02 -16.46 -3.66
CA ASN A 468 9.69 -16.18 -4.21
C ASN A 468 8.86 -17.43 -4.59
N TYR A 469 9.29 -18.65 -4.24
CA TYR A 469 8.48 -19.85 -4.48
C TYR A 469 7.09 -19.77 -3.83
N ASN A 470 7.02 -19.21 -2.61
CA ASN A 470 5.77 -19.01 -1.88
C ASN A 470 4.80 -18.01 -2.55
N LYS A 471 5.29 -17.15 -3.45
CA LYS A 471 4.47 -16.23 -4.27
C LYS A 471 3.91 -16.90 -5.53
N LEU A 472 4.21 -18.18 -5.76
CA LEU A 472 3.69 -18.93 -6.90
C LEU A 472 2.47 -19.75 -6.49
N LEU A 473 1.26 -19.20 -6.72
CA LEU A 473 -0.02 -19.83 -6.38
C LEU A 473 -0.05 -20.43 -4.94
N GLY A 474 -1.12 -21.13 -4.58
CA GLY A 474 -1.16 -21.83 -3.28
C GLY A 474 -1.50 -20.95 -2.08
N GLY A 475 -0.73 -21.10 -0.99
CA GLY A 475 -1.15 -20.68 0.34
C GLY A 475 -1.45 -19.19 0.48
N GLU A 476 -0.56 -18.36 -0.04
CA GLU A 476 -0.72 -16.90 0.00
C GLU A 476 -1.99 -16.47 -0.75
N MET A 477 -2.21 -17.00 -1.97
CA MET A 477 -3.39 -16.75 -2.84
C MET A 477 -4.71 -17.15 -2.18
N ILE A 478 -4.75 -18.36 -1.63
CA ILE A 478 -5.92 -18.87 -0.90
C ILE A 478 -6.20 -17.98 0.33
N PHE A 479 -5.16 -17.55 1.04
CA PHE A 479 -5.32 -16.69 2.21
C PHE A 479 -6.01 -15.37 1.88
N LYS A 480 -5.60 -14.66 0.82
CA LYS A 480 -6.30 -13.43 0.45
C LYS A 480 -7.73 -13.69 0.01
N LEU A 481 -7.98 -14.74 -0.77
CA LEU A 481 -9.35 -15.09 -1.16
C LEU A 481 -10.24 -15.35 0.08
N ILE A 482 -9.73 -16.02 1.10
CA ILE A 482 -10.50 -16.23 2.34
C ILE A 482 -10.66 -14.93 3.13
N GLU A 483 -9.59 -14.16 3.31
CA GLU A 483 -9.60 -12.89 4.05
C GLU A 483 -10.64 -11.93 3.46
N GLU A 484 -10.60 -11.75 2.14
CA GLU A 484 -11.56 -10.92 1.42
C GLU A 484 -12.99 -11.43 1.62
N LYS A 485 -13.21 -12.76 1.59
CA LYS A 485 -14.56 -13.32 1.71
C LYS A 485 -15.14 -13.03 3.07
N ILE A 486 -14.30 -13.04 4.10
CA ILE A 486 -14.71 -12.67 5.44
C ILE A 486 -15.11 -11.19 5.45
N ILE A 487 -14.28 -10.30 4.88
CA ILE A 487 -14.56 -8.86 4.80
C ILE A 487 -15.88 -8.59 4.06
N ASP A 488 -16.13 -9.27 2.95
CA ASP A 488 -17.35 -9.10 2.15
C ASP A 488 -18.63 -9.44 2.91
N ASN A 489 -18.55 -10.39 3.84
CA ASN A 489 -19.68 -10.85 4.66
C ASN A 489 -19.77 -10.10 6.01
N LEU A 490 -18.84 -9.20 6.32
CA LEU A 490 -18.95 -8.39 7.52
C LEU A 490 -19.97 -7.26 7.32
N GLU A 491 -20.92 -7.17 8.23
CA GLU A 491 -21.84 -6.06 8.31
C GLU A 491 -21.29 -5.01 9.28
N TYR A 492 -21.31 -3.75 8.84
CA TYR A 492 -21.07 -2.63 9.74
C TYR A 492 -22.12 -2.61 10.85
N LYS A 493 -21.67 -2.41 12.09
CA LYS A 493 -22.56 -2.20 13.24
C LYS A 493 -22.15 -0.93 13.95
N ASN A 494 -23.14 -0.09 14.24
CA ASN A 494 -22.93 1.05 15.10
C ASN A 494 -22.45 0.53 16.47
N GLY A 495 -21.29 1.00 16.92
CA GLY A 495 -20.73 0.65 18.21
C GLY A 495 -21.01 1.67 19.30
N TYR A 496 -21.96 2.59 19.09
CA TYR A 496 -22.44 3.55 20.07
C TYR A 496 -23.59 3.06 20.94
#